data_AF-A0A2I4FVC6-F1
#
_entry.id   AF-A0A2I4FVC6-F1
#
_cell.length_a   1.000
_cell.length_b   1.000
_cell.length_c   1.000
_cell.angle_alpha   90.00
_cell.angle_beta   90.00
_cell.angle_gamma   90.00
#
_symmetry.space_group_name_H-M   'P 1'
#
loop_
_entity.id
_entity.type
_entity.pdbx_description
1 polymer ?
#
loop_
_entity_poly.entity_id
_entity_poly.type
_entity_poly.pdbx_seq_one_letter_code
_entity_poly.pdbx_strand_id
1 'polypeptide(L)'
;MGGFSFAQGFVLMVTTTILSVSFSAFGAAEKGQPFPELLAEGPKRIVVGGQTERWRTNLNYTDWALKNGQFYVNDTIVFKYDPPNVTDQYSVYLLPDMFSFQTCNLKRAKMVANVTQGGGEGFEFVLEVCRQTYYFACGEKDHCKNGQMKFSVTPESR
;
A
#
# COMPACT_ATOMS: atom_id res chain seq x y z
N MET A 1 59.33 -30.98 -33.60
CA MET A 1 58.49 -30.44 -34.69
C MET A 1 57.05 -30.70 -34.29
N GLY A 2 56.11 -29.76 -34.19
CA GLY A 2 56.14 -28.33 -34.51
C GLY A 2 54.87 -27.94 -35.29
N GLY A 3 53.97 -27.14 -34.69
CA GLY A 3 52.69 -26.73 -35.29
C GLY A 3 51.57 -27.79 -35.23
N PHE A 4 50.27 -27.45 -35.35
CA PHE A 4 49.62 -26.16 -35.64
C PHE A 4 48.31 -25.96 -34.84
N SER A 5 47.72 -24.77 -34.99
CA SER A 5 46.67 -24.19 -34.12
C SER A 5 45.41 -23.78 -34.93
N PHE A 6 44.23 -23.88 -34.31
CA PHE A 6 42.94 -23.20 -34.61
C PHE A 6 42.33 -23.22 -36.04
N ALA A 7 41.03 -23.54 -36.16
CA ALA A 7 39.94 -22.55 -36.37
C ALA A 7 38.57 -23.14 -36.80
N GLN A 8 37.49 -22.55 -36.24
CA GLN A 8 36.13 -22.26 -36.77
C GLN A 8 35.38 -23.16 -37.77
N GLY A 9 34.09 -23.38 -37.45
CA GLY A 9 32.95 -23.59 -38.38
C GLY A 9 31.63 -23.44 -37.60
N PHE A 10 30.93 -22.31 -37.66
CA PHE A 10 29.91 -21.89 -38.63
C PHE A 10 28.58 -22.69 -38.61
N VAL A 11 27.49 -21.93 -38.54
CA VAL A 11 26.09 -22.37 -38.29
C VAL A 11 25.37 -22.72 -39.59
N LEU A 12 24.45 -23.69 -39.54
CA LEU A 12 23.44 -23.90 -40.59
C LEU A 12 22.10 -24.33 -39.97
N MET A 13 21.11 -23.44 -40.03
CA MET A 13 19.71 -23.73 -39.71
C MET A 13 19.02 -24.27 -40.96
N VAL A 14 18.19 -25.32 -40.82
CA VAL A 14 17.30 -25.79 -41.89
C VAL A 14 15.89 -25.98 -41.32
N THR A 15 14.93 -25.26 -41.89
CA THR A 15 13.52 -25.24 -41.49
C THR A 15 12.67 -26.14 -42.38
N THR A 16 11.80 -26.97 -41.82
CA THR A 16 10.80 -27.76 -42.58
C THR A 16 9.38 -27.33 -42.23
N THR A 17 8.51 -27.28 -43.24
CA THR A 17 7.14 -26.75 -43.20
C THR A 17 6.08 -27.84 -42.96
N ILE A 18 4.85 -27.41 -42.63
CA ILE A 18 3.76 -28.23 -42.04
C ILE A 18 2.61 -28.48 -43.06
N LEU A 19 1.87 -29.61 -42.92
CA LEU A 19 0.44 -29.90 -43.21
C LEU A 19 0.24 -31.46 -43.15
N SER A 20 -0.90 -32.10 -42.81
CA SER A 20 -2.20 -31.70 -42.22
C SER A 20 -3.03 -32.93 -41.73
N VAL A 21 -4.00 -32.71 -40.81
CA VAL A 21 -5.26 -33.45 -40.41
C VAL A 21 -5.47 -34.99 -40.63
N SER A 22 -6.23 -35.78 -39.83
CA SER A 22 -7.23 -35.55 -38.75
C SER A 22 -7.59 -36.83 -37.96
N PHE A 23 -8.49 -36.71 -36.96
CA PHE A 23 -9.26 -37.75 -36.21
C PHE A 23 -8.54 -38.47 -35.04
N SER A 24 -9.11 -38.66 -33.83
CA SER A 24 -10.43 -38.29 -33.28
C SER A 24 -10.35 -38.00 -31.76
N ALA A 25 -11.40 -37.40 -31.20
CA ALA A 25 -11.45 -36.93 -29.82
C ALA A 25 -11.29 -38.02 -28.75
N PHE A 26 -10.47 -37.72 -27.74
CA PHE A 26 -10.71 -38.14 -26.36
C PHE A 26 -10.75 -36.89 -25.50
N GLY A 27 -11.91 -36.64 -24.88
CA GLY A 27 -12.09 -35.48 -24.02
C GLY A 27 -11.32 -35.66 -22.71
N ALA A 28 -10.22 -34.93 -22.55
CA ALA A 28 -9.86 -34.42 -21.25
C ALA A 28 -10.52 -33.04 -21.14
N ALA A 29 -11.55 -32.92 -20.31
CA ALA A 29 -11.98 -31.60 -19.87
C ALA A 29 -10.75 -30.92 -19.25
N GLU A 30 -10.42 -29.71 -19.69
CA GLU A 30 -9.54 -28.86 -18.89
C GLU A 30 -10.16 -28.81 -17.50
N LYS A 31 -9.41 -29.34 -16.51
CA LYS A 31 -9.64 -28.93 -15.14
C LYS A 31 -9.41 -27.44 -15.16
N GLY A 32 -10.51 -26.67 -15.18
CA GLY A 32 -10.44 -25.22 -15.13
C GLY A 32 -9.46 -24.87 -14.03
N GLN A 33 -8.44 -24.08 -14.39
CA GLN A 33 -7.51 -23.55 -13.40
C GLN A 33 -8.37 -23.01 -12.26
N PRO A 34 -8.10 -23.39 -10.99
CA PRO A 34 -8.78 -22.74 -9.89
C PRO A 34 -8.62 -21.24 -10.12
N PHE A 35 -9.73 -20.53 -10.30
CA PHE A 35 -9.74 -19.09 -10.10
C PHE A 35 -8.99 -18.87 -8.79
N PRO A 36 -7.97 -18.00 -8.74
CA PRO A 36 -7.22 -17.75 -7.52
C PRO A 36 -8.24 -17.57 -6.41
N GLU A 37 -8.27 -18.53 -5.49
CA GLU A 37 -9.30 -18.58 -4.48
C GLU A 37 -9.26 -17.23 -3.81
N LEU A 38 -10.40 -16.53 -3.77
CA LEU A 38 -10.52 -15.23 -3.13
C LEU A 38 -10.49 -15.47 -1.61
N LEU A 39 -9.35 -16.00 -1.15
CA LEU A 39 -8.96 -16.06 0.23
C LEU A 39 -9.16 -14.64 0.73
N ALA A 40 -10.06 -14.49 1.70
CA ALA A 40 -10.31 -13.23 2.35
C ALA A 40 -9.04 -12.88 3.16
N GLU A 41 -8.03 -12.34 2.47
CA GLU A 41 -6.68 -12.06 2.92
C GLU A 41 -6.77 -11.19 4.18
N GLY A 42 -6.49 -11.80 5.34
CA GLY A 42 -6.90 -11.32 6.66
C GLY A 42 -6.46 -9.90 7.03
N PRO A 43 -6.78 -9.43 8.26
CA PRO A 43 -6.54 -8.05 8.67
C PRO A 43 -5.15 -7.53 8.29
N LYS A 44 -5.11 -6.46 7.48
CA LYS A 44 -3.89 -5.98 6.82
C LYS A 44 -3.20 -4.92 7.67
N ARG A 45 -1.86 -4.89 7.66
CA ARG A 45 -1.06 -3.78 8.22
C ARG A 45 -0.66 -2.82 7.11
N ILE A 46 -1.23 -1.62 7.12
CA ILE A 46 -1.14 -0.63 6.04
C ILE A 46 -0.33 0.57 6.52
N VAL A 47 0.90 0.72 6.01
CA VAL A 47 1.75 1.87 6.35
C VAL A 47 1.24 3.12 5.64
N VAL A 48 0.94 4.15 6.42
CA VAL A 48 0.50 5.47 5.94
C VAL A 48 1.60 6.10 5.10
N GLY A 49 1.30 6.43 3.84
CA GLY A 49 2.30 6.91 2.86
C GLY A 49 3.23 5.82 2.30
N GLY A 50 3.05 4.55 2.66
CA GLY A 50 3.90 3.45 2.23
C GLY A 50 5.28 3.42 2.91
N GLN A 51 6.11 2.44 2.53
CA GLN A 51 7.38 2.14 3.22
C GLN A 51 8.43 3.26 3.15
N THR A 52 8.42 4.03 2.05
CA THR A 52 9.40 5.09 1.76
C THR A 52 8.95 6.45 2.28
N GLU A 53 7.77 6.92 1.88
CA GLU A 53 7.36 8.32 2.11
C GLU A 53 6.76 8.52 3.51
N ARG A 54 6.08 7.50 4.04
CA ARG A 54 5.61 7.41 5.43
C ARG A 54 4.68 8.58 5.85
N TRP A 55 4.61 8.89 7.15
CA TRP A 55 3.84 10.03 7.67
C TRP A 55 4.69 11.30 7.66
N ARG A 56 4.44 12.20 6.71
CA ARG A 56 5.16 13.47 6.52
C ARG A 56 4.30 14.53 5.82
N THR A 57 4.77 15.78 5.81
CA THR A 57 4.15 16.85 5.03
C THR A 57 4.39 16.69 3.52
N ASN A 58 3.55 17.35 2.71
CA ASN A 58 3.67 17.42 1.25
C ASN A 58 3.55 16.06 0.51
N LEU A 59 2.87 15.09 1.12
CA LEU A 59 2.46 13.85 0.45
C LEU A 59 0.98 13.92 0.06
N ASN A 60 0.64 13.44 -1.14
CA ASN A 60 -0.76 13.35 -1.58
C ASN A 60 -1.46 12.15 -0.93
N TYR A 61 -1.98 12.34 0.29
CA TYR A 61 -2.66 11.27 1.00
C TYR A 61 -3.99 10.84 0.37
N THR A 62 -4.63 11.66 -0.46
CA THR A 62 -5.81 11.26 -1.23
C THR A 62 -5.45 10.19 -2.27
N ASP A 63 -4.37 10.42 -3.02
CA ASP A 63 -3.84 9.45 -3.99
C ASP A 63 -3.36 8.15 -3.31
N TRP A 64 -2.65 8.27 -2.18
CA TRP A 64 -2.26 7.11 -1.36
C TRP A 64 -3.50 6.33 -0.87
N ALA A 65 -4.51 7.01 -0.31
CA ALA A 65 -5.69 6.35 0.23
C ALA A 65 -6.50 5.65 -0.87
N LEU A 66 -6.63 6.25 -2.06
CA LEU A 66 -7.30 5.63 -3.21
C LEU A 66 -6.53 4.41 -3.74
N LYS A 67 -5.20 4.47 -3.82
CA LYS A 67 -4.36 3.33 -4.26
C LYS A 67 -4.35 2.15 -3.27
N ASN A 68 -4.60 2.43 -1.99
CA ASN A 68 -4.80 1.42 -0.95
C ASN A 68 -6.30 1.19 -0.64
N GLY A 69 -7.20 1.63 -1.55
CA GLY A 69 -8.59 2.01 -1.27
C GLY A 69 -9.61 0.92 -0.94
N GLN A 70 -9.18 -0.20 -0.36
CA GLN A 70 -10.05 -1.19 0.26
C GLN A 70 -9.56 -1.44 1.69
N PHE A 71 -10.08 -0.61 2.60
CA PHE A 71 -9.88 -0.75 4.03
C PHE A 71 -11.00 -1.62 4.60
N TYR A 72 -10.67 -2.59 5.44
CA TYR A 72 -11.62 -3.47 6.10
C TYR A 72 -11.60 -3.32 7.61
N VAL A 73 -12.67 -3.77 8.27
CA VAL A 73 -12.69 -3.89 9.72
C VAL A 73 -11.55 -4.79 10.21
N ASN A 74 -10.89 -4.36 11.28
CA ASN A 74 -9.65 -4.89 11.88
C ASN A 74 -8.36 -4.61 11.11
N ASP A 75 -8.38 -3.99 9.92
CA ASP A 75 -7.14 -3.51 9.31
C ASP A 75 -6.45 -2.48 10.21
N THR A 76 -5.13 -2.50 10.20
CA THR A 76 -4.27 -1.71 11.08
C THR A 76 -3.55 -0.63 10.26
N ILE A 77 -3.85 0.62 10.56
CA ILE A 77 -3.19 1.80 9.99
C ILE A 77 -1.91 2.08 10.79
N VAL A 78 -0.76 2.01 10.13
CA VAL A 78 0.57 2.15 10.76
C VAL A 78 1.18 3.50 10.41
N PHE A 79 1.36 4.36 11.41
CA PHE A 79 1.99 5.67 11.29
C PHE A 79 3.47 5.57 11.67
N LYS A 80 4.34 5.61 10.66
CA LYS A 80 5.80 5.65 10.85
C LYS A 80 6.30 7.06 10.58
N TYR A 81 7.11 7.62 11.48
CA TYR A 81 7.73 8.92 11.35
C TYR A 81 8.94 9.03 12.29
N ASP A 82 9.92 9.84 11.92
CA ASP A 82 11.14 9.95 12.70
C ASP A 82 10.87 10.62 14.07
N PRO A 83 11.63 10.28 15.13
CA PRO A 83 11.55 10.93 16.43
C PRO A 83 11.71 12.46 16.35
N PRO A 84 11.22 13.22 17.34
CA PRO A 84 11.11 14.67 17.23
C PRO A 84 12.47 15.33 17.03
N ASN A 85 12.64 16.01 15.91
CA ASN A 85 13.78 16.89 15.66
C ASN A 85 13.43 18.31 16.11
N VAL A 86 14.44 19.18 16.21
CA VAL A 86 14.26 20.61 16.55
C VAL A 86 13.52 21.35 15.44
N THR A 87 13.74 20.93 14.18
CA THR A 87 13.16 21.58 13.00
C THR A 87 11.74 21.12 12.70
N ASP A 88 11.45 19.82 12.81
CA ASP A 88 10.14 19.27 12.48
C ASP A 88 9.75 18.06 13.33
N GLN A 89 8.45 17.97 13.60
CA GLN A 89 7.83 17.01 14.51
C GLN A 89 6.46 16.60 13.97
N TYR A 90 6.05 15.37 14.23
CA TYR A 90 4.80 14.81 13.71
C TYR A 90 4.03 14.13 14.82
N SER A 91 2.74 14.41 14.89
CA SER A 91 1.80 13.70 15.76
C SER A 91 0.67 13.12 14.93
N VAL A 92 -0.20 12.34 15.56
CA VAL A 92 -1.41 11.81 14.92
C VAL A 92 -2.59 12.15 15.81
N TYR A 93 -3.55 12.88 15.24
CA TYR A 93 -4.82 13.22 15.85
C TYR A 93 -5.96 12.58 15.06
N LEU A 94 -6.93 12.02 15.79
CA LEU A 94 -8.22 11.59 15.28
C LEU A 94 -9.23 12.73 15.49
N LEU A 95 -9.74 13.28 14.40
CA LEU A 95 -10.72 14.37 14.40
C LEU A 95 -12.16 13.81 14.48
N PRO A 96 -13.08 14.51 15.17
CA PRO A 96 -14.41 13.98 15.46
C PRO A 96 -15.37 13.98 14.26
N ASP A 97 -15.13 14.82 13.25
CA ASP A 97 -16.06 15.04 12.14
C ASP A 97 -15.38 15.66 10.91
N MET A 98 -16.08 15.57 9.76
CA MET A 98 -15.63 16.09 8.47
C MET A 98 -15.35 17.60 8.49
N PHE A 99 -16.13 18.39 9.24
CA PHE A 99 -15.92 19.84 9.34
C PHE A 99 -14.58 20.15 10.02
N SER A 100 -14.30 19.46 11.13
CA SER A 100 -13.02 19.58 11.85
C SER A 100 -11.84 19.13 10.97
N PHE A 101 -12.02 18.06 10.19
CA PHE A 101 -11.04 17.58 9.21
C PHE A 101 -10.77 18.56 8.06
N GLN A 102 -11.80 19.12 7.46
CA GLN A 102 -11.67 20.10 6.37
C GLN A 102 -10.96 21.37 6.85
N THR A 103 -11.39 21.89 8.01
CA THR A 103 -10.87 23.14 8.60
C THR A 103 -9.57 22.99 9.40
N CYS A 104 -9.09 21.77 9.64
CA CYS A 104 -7.98 21.46 10.56
C CYS A 104 -8.23 21.96 12.00
N ASN A 105 -9.48 21.91 12.47
CA ASN A 105 -9.84 22.32 13.81
C ASN A 105 -9.59 21.19 14.83
N LEU A 106 -8.42 21.23 15.46
CA LEU A 106 -7.96 20.22 16.41
C LEU A 106 -8.54 20.36 17.83
N LYS A 107 -9.35 21.39 18.13
CA LYS A 107 -9.85 21.69 19.49
C LYS A 107 -10.64 20.55 20.17
N ARG A 108 -11.25 19.67 19.37
CA ARG A 108 -11.98 18.46 19.84
C ARG A 108 -11.34 17.16 19.33
N ALA A 109 -10.14 17.23 18.75
CA ALA A 109 -9.46 16.06 18.21
C ALA A 109 -8.75 15.31 19.33
N LYS A 110 -8.79 13.97 19.27
CA LYS A 110 -8.06 13.10 20.20
C LYS A 110 -6.67 12.87 19.64
N MET A 111 -5.63 13.26 20.39
CA MET A 111 -4.27 12.80 20.09
C MET A 111 -4.24 11.29 20.28
N VAL A 112 -3.87 10.54 19.23
CA VAL A 112 -3.73 9.08 19.28
C VAL A 112 -2.25 8.66 19.28
N ALA A 113 -1.38 9.47 18.67
CA ALA A 113 0.07 9.30 18.77
C ALA A 113 0.78 10.65 19.00
N ASN A 114 1.69 10.68 19.97
CA ASN A 114 2.56 11.82 20.23
C ASN A 114 3.82 11.79 19.34
N VAL A 115 4.68 12.80 19.48
CA VAL A 115 5.85 13.00 18.61
C VAL A 115 6.92 11.90 18.66
N THR A 116 6.95 11.03 19.68
CA THR A 116 7.91 9.92 19.79
C THR A 116 7.36 8.58 19.30
N GLN A 117 6.04 8.41 19.24
CA GLN A 117 5.40 7.11 19.01
C GLN A 117 5.45 6.61 17.54
N GLY A 118 5.85 7.44 16.59
CA GLY A 118 6.05 7.03 15.18
C GLY A 118 7.37 6.33 14.89
N GLY A 119 8.31 6.33 15.84
CA GLY A 119 9.63 5.73 15.66
C GLY A 119 9.62 4.20 15.67
N GLY A 120 10.69 3.58 15.15
CA GLY A 120 10.87 2.13 15.15
C GLY A 120 9.82 1.40 14.30
N GLU A 121 8.94 0.64 14.93
CA GLU A 121 7.82 -0.02 14.24
C GLU A 121 6.69 0.95 13.86
N GLY A 122 6.59 2.08 14.55
CA GLY A 122 5.55 3.09 14.37
C GLY A 122 4.35 2.89 15.29
N PHE A 123 3.42 3.85 15.23
CA PHE A 123 2.17 3.79 15.96
C PHE A 123 1.11 3.04 15.15
N GLU A 124 0.43 2.07 15.77
CA GLU A 124 -0.61 1.26 15.14
C GLU A 124 -2.01 1.68 15.61
N PHE A 125 -2.93 1.83 14.66
CA PHE A 125 -4.34 2.14 14.90
C PHE A 125 -5.24 1.14 14.18
N VAL A 126 -6.08 0.41 14.93
CA VAL A 126 -6.98 -0.60 14.36
C VAL A 126 -8.31 0.03 13.94
N LEU A 127 -8.81 -0.34 12.75
CA LEU A 127 -10.10 0.09 12.22
C LEU A 127 -11.24 -0.80 12.74
N GLU A 128 -11.70 -0.53 13.95
CA GLU A 128 -12.63 -1.42 14.68
C GLU A 128 -14.10 -1.36 14.20
N VAL A 129 -14.57 -0.24 13.65
CA VAL A 129 -16.00 0.02 13.41
C VAL A 129 -16.32 0.13 11.92
N CYS A 130 -17.13 -0.81 11.42
CA CYS A 130 -17.63 -0.84 10.04
C CYS A 130 -18.36 0.46 9.67
N ARG A 131 -18.07 1.01 8.49
CA ARG A 131 -18.67 2.24 7.91
C ARG A 131 -18.46 3.52 8.73
N GLN A 132 -17.68 3.49 9.81
CA GLN A 132 -17.27 4.71 10.50
C GLN A 132 -16.10 5.38 9.75
N THR A 133 -16.26 6.64 9.34
CA THR A 133 -15.13 7.40 8.79
C THR A 133 -14.20 7.88 9.90
N TYR A 134 -12.94 7.46 9.84
CA TYR A 134 -11.86 7.92 10.70
C TYR A 134 -11.13 9.08 10.00
N TYR A 135 -11.02 10.23 10.65
CA TYR A 135 -10.37 11.42 10.12
C TYR A 135 -9.02 11.64 10.83
N PHE A 136 -7.91 11.37 10.14
CA PHE A 136 -6.56 11.53 10.69
C PHE A 136 -5.91 12.82 10.19
N ALA A 137 -5.21 13.54 11.06
CA ALA A 137 -4.31 14.62 10.68
C ALA A 137 -3.12 14.77 11.63
N CYS A 138 -2.07 15.45 11.16
CA CYS A 138 -0.97 15.87 12.02
C CYS A 138 -1.38 17.10 12.84
N GLY A 139 -1.08 17.09 14.14
CA GLY A 139 -1.41 18.17 15.06
C GLY A 139 -0.38 19.30 15.13
N GLU A 140 0.81 19.07 14.57
CA GLU A 140 1.92 20.01 14.68
C GLU A 140 1.83 21.15 13.65
N LYS A 141 2.06 22.38 14.12
CA LYS A 141 2.14 23.61 13.31
C LYS A 141 0.99 23.70 12.29
N ASP A 142 1.29 24.07 11.04
CA ASP A 142 0.35 24.09 9.92
C ASP A 142 0.36 22.78 9.09
N HIS A 143 0.83 21.64 9.63
CA HIS A 143 1.03 20.41 8.84
C HIS A 143 -0.28 19.88 8.25
N CYS A 144 -1.39 19.92 9.01
CA CYS A 144 -2.72 19.57 8.51
C CYS A 144 -3.19 20.50 7.37
N LYS A 145 -2.96 21.82 7.51
CA LYS A 145 -3.60 22.83 6.66
C LYS A 145 -2.77 23.18 5.42
N ASN A 146 -1.49 23.46 5.59
CA ASN A 146 -0.58 23.85 4.52
C ASN A 146 0.19 22.62 4.02
N GLY A 147 0.67 21.77 4.93
CA GLY A 147 1.39 20.54 4.58
C GLY A 147 0.53 19.38 4.05
N GLN A 148 -0.80 19.57 3.95
CA GLN A 148 -1.80 18.56 3.54
C GLN A 148 -1.70 17.21 4.28
N MET A 149 -1.14 17.22 5.49
CA MET A 149 -0.81 16.02 6.27
C MET A 149 -2.04 15.49 7.01
N LYS A 150 -3.03 15.03 6.23
CA LYS A 150 -4.33 14.54 6.69
C LYS A 150 -4.98 13.60 5.68
N PHE A 151 -5.79 12.66 6.16
CA PHE A 151 -6.61 11.78 5.33
C PHE A 151 -7.81 11.23 6.08
N SER A 152 -8.69 10.54 5.37
CA SER A 152 -9.81 9.81 5.96
C SER A 152 -9.93 8.41 5.37
N VAL A 153 -10.30 7.45 6.19
CA VAL A 153 -10.62 6.07 5.78
C VAL A 153 -11.96 5.65 6.36
N THR A 154 -12.70 4.84 5.61
CA THR A 154 -13.98 4.26 6.02
C THR A 154 -13.88 2.76 5.77
N PRO A 155 -13.71 1.92 6.81
CA PRO A 155 -13.55 0.48 6.64
C PRO A 155 -14.89 -0.18 6.29
N GLU A 156 -14.85 -1.18 5.42
CA GLU A 156 -16.01 -2.00 5.08
C GLU A 156 -16.00 -3.35 5.83
N SER A 157 -17.14 -4.04 5.82
CA SER A 157 -17.17 -5.47 6.14
C SER A 157 -16.41 -6.26 5.06
N ARG A 158 -15.66 -7.25 5.51
CA ARG A 158 -14.97 -8.24 4.69
C ARG A 158 -15.95 -9.26 4.10
#